data_AF-A0A7J6KHP0-F1
#
_entry.id   AF-A0A7J6KHP0-F1
#
_cell.length_a   1.000
_cell.length_b   1.000
_cell.length_c   1.000
_cell.angle_alpha   90.00
_cell.angle_beta   90.00
_cell.angle_gamma   90.00
#
_symmetry.space_group_name_H-M   'P 1'
#
loop_
_entity.id
_entity.type
_entity.pdbx_description
1 polymer ?
#
loop_
_entity_poly.entity_id
_entity_poly.type
_entity_poly.pdbx_seq_one_letter_code
_entity_poly.pdbx_strand_id
1 'polypeptide(L)'
;MKDAYPDFLHHTPEVSDLQTFYKAAKKRFDEEPEFKKRSQEEVVALQSGDEYARKAWQICCDISRKSFEEVYRRLGIKGLKEQGESFYNEMIGPVVDMLEKQGLVVESNGAKCIFTDIDEVPMMVVKSDGGYGYDSTD
;
A
#
# COMPACT_ATOMS: atom_id res chain seq x y z
N MET A 1 -2.04 6.56 -13.72
CA MET A 1 -3.46 6.95 -13.86
C MET A 1 -3.58 8.35 -14.45
N LYS A 2 -3.11 9.39 -13.76
CA LYS A 2 -3.16 10.80 -14.23
C LYS A 2 -2.70 11.01 -15.68
N ASP A 3 -1.55 10.46 -16.06
CA ASP A 3 -1.00 10.66 -17.42
C ASP A 3 -1.73 9.86 -18.51
N ALA A 4 -2.12 8.61 -18.22
CA ALA A 4 -2.69 7.70 -19.22
C ALA A 4 -4.21 7.82 -19.36
N TYR A 5 -4.88 8.23 -18.28
CA TYR A 5 -6.33 8.34 -18.17
C TYR A 5 -6.68 9.61 -17.38
N PRO A 6 -6.43 10.81 -17.92
CA PRO A 6 -6.58 12.06 -17.16
C PRO A 6 -8.00 12.29 -16.63
N ASP A 7 -9.01 11.70 -17.28
CA ASP A 7 -10.42 11.81 -16.92
C ASP A 7 -10.97 10.60 -16.12
N PHE A 8 -10.09 9.85 -15.43
CA PHE A 8 -10.50 8.64 -14.73
C PHE A 8 -11.52 8.87 -13.61
N LEU A 9 -11.66 10.12 -13.13
CA LEU A 9 -12.65 10.49 -12.12
C LEU A 9 -14.09 10.40 -12.63
N HIS A 10 -14.30 10.72 -13.90
CA HIS A 10 -15.62 10.69 -14.54
C HIS A 10 -15.82 9.43 -15.39
N HIS A 11 -14.73 8.87 -15.93
CA HIS A 11 -14.75 7.68 -16.77
C HIS A 11 -13.77 6.63 -16.25
N THR A 12 -14.28 5.58 -15.57
CA THR A 12 -13.43 4.48 -15.10
C THR A 12 -12.73 3.81 -16.28
N PRO A 13 -11.38 3.81 -16.33
CA PRO A 13 -10.66 3.22 -17.43
C PRO A 13 -10.80 1.70 -17.45
N GLU A 14 -11.00 1.15 -18.64
CA GLU A 14 -10.90 -0.28 -18.88
C GLU A 14 -9.42 -0.66 -19.07
N VAL A 15 -8.74 -0.91 -17.96
CA VAL A 15 -7.39 -1.47 -18.00
C VAL A 15 -7.53 -2.98 -18.23
N SER A 16 -7.53 -3.37 -19.50
CA SER A 16 -7.68 -4.76 -19.94
C SER A 16 -6.56 -5.68 -19.42
N ASP A 17 -5.37 -5.13 -19.20
CA ASP A 17 -4.23 -5.83 -18.60
C ASP A 17 -3.50 -4.94 -17.60
N LEU A 18 -3.83 -5.14 -16.31
CA LEU A 18 -3.19 -4.44 -15.20
C LEU A 18 -1.69 -4.74 -15.11
N GLN A 19 -1.23 -5.91 -15.54
CA GLN A 19 0.18 -6.29 -15.53
C GLN A 19 0.97 -5.49 -16.58
N THR A 20 0.42 -5.32 -17.78
CA THR A 20 1.02 -4.46 -18.81
C THR A 20 1.06 -3.01 -18.35
N PHE A 21 -0.02 -2.50 -17.75
CA PHE A 21 -0.05 -1.16 -17.18
C PHE A 21 1.01 -0.95 -16.10
N TYR A 22 1.16 -1.92 -15.18
CA TYR A 22 2.20 -1.91 -14.16
C TYR A 22 3.61 -1.90 -14.75
N LYS A 23 3.89 -2.76 -15.74
CA LYS A 23 5.21 -2.81 -16.41
C LYS A 23 5.55 -1.49 -17.08
N ALA A 24 4.57 -0.86 -17.75
CA ALA A 24 4.76 0.45 -18.37
C ALA A 24 5.06 1.52 -17.31
N ALA A 25 4.31 1.55 -16.20
CA ALA A 25 4.56 2.48 -15.10
C ALA A 25 5.93 2.25 -14.45
N LYS A 26 6.34 0.99 -14.25
CA LYS A 26 7.65 0.64 -13.69
C LYS A 26 8.80 1.11 -14.57
N LYS A 27 8.70 0.92 -15.89
CA LYS A 27 9.70 1.42 -16.84
C LYS A 27 9.87 2.94 -16.71
N ARG A 28 8.76 3.69 -16.68
CA ARG A 28 8.80 5.15 -16.48
C ARG A 28 9.37 5.54 -15.12
N PHE A 29 9.05 4.80 -14.07
CA PHE A 29 9.62 5.03 -12.74
C PHE A 29 11.15 4.88 -12.70
N ASP A 30 11.70 3.95 -13.48
CA ASP A 30 13.14 3.72 -13.53
C ASP A 30 13.87 4.70 -14.46
N GLU A 31 13.24 5.12 -15.56
CA GLU A 31 13.87 5.92 -16.62
C GLU A 31 13.58 7.43 -16.53
N GLU A 32 12.47 7.86 -15.91
CA GLU A 32 12.03 9.26 -15.86
C GLU A 32 12.10 9.81 -14.41
N PRO A 33 13.11 10.63 -14.05
CA PRO A 33 13.25 11.18 -12.68
C PRO A 33 12.03 11.97 -12.20
N GLU A 34 11.40 12.75 -13.08
CA GLU A 34 10.20 13.53 -12.74
C GLU A 34 8.98 12.62 -12.51
N PHE A 35 8.84 11.52 -13.26
CA PHE A 35 7.78 10.55 -13.00
C PHE A 35 8.02 9.81 -11.68
N LYS A 36 9.27 9.47 -11.37
CA LYS A 36 9.65 8.87 -10.10
C LYS A 36 9.27 9.76 -8.92
N LYS A 37 9.65 11.03 -8.98
CA LYS A 37 9.33 12.01 -7.93
C LYS A 37 7.81 12.14 -7.73
N ARG A 38 7.05 12.37 -8.81
CA ARG A 38 5.58 12.44 -8.73
C ARG A 38 4.97 11.15 -8.16
N SER A 39 5.48 9.98 -8.56
CA SER A 39 4.98 8.70 -8.05
C SER A 39 5.19 8.54 -6.54
N GLN A 40 6.32 9.03 -6.00
CA GLN A 40 6.56 9.05 -4.56
C GLN A 40 5.61 10.03 -3.84
N GLU A 41 5.36 11.19 -4.43
CA GLU A 41 4.38 12.17 -3.90
C GLU A 41 2.95 11.59 -3.88
N GLU A 42 2.55 10.80 -4.89
CA GLU A 42 1.24 10.14 -4.90
C GLU A 42 1.08 9.12 -3.76
N VAL A 43 2.15 8.44 -3.34
CA VAL A 43 2.09 7.53 -2.18
C VAL A 43 1.79 8.31 -0.91
N VAL A 44 2.45 9.45 -0.73
CA VAL A 44 2.19 10.34 0.42
C VAL A 44 0.77 10.89 0.36
N ALA A 45 0.28 11.29 -0.82
CA ALA A 45 -1.10 11.74 -1.01
C ALA A 45 -2.12 10.64 -0.68
N LEU A 46 -1.86 9.41 -1.10
CA LEU A 46 -2.72 8.27 -0.77
C LEU A 46 -2.78 8.03 0.75
N GLN A 47 -1.63 8.11 1.43
CA GLN A 47 -1.53 7.93 2.88
C GLN A 47 -2.16 9.09 3.67
N SER A 48 -2.05 10.33 3.19
CA SER A 48 -2.71 11.50 3.80
C SER A 48 -4.23 11.53 3.56
N GLY A 49 -4.72 10.65 2.70
CA GLY A 49 -6.13 10.46 2.43
C GLY A 49 -6.70 11.35 1.34
N ASP A 50 -5.84 11.88 0.48
CA ASP A 50 -6.24 12.65 -0.71
C ASP A 50 -7.29 11.88 -1.54
N GLU A 51 -8.40 12.54 -1.84
CA GLU A 51 -9.54 11.91 -2.50
C GLU A 51 -9.18 11.44 -3.92
N TYR A 52 -8.36 12.21 -4.63
CA TYR A 52 -7.96 11.90 -5.99
C TYR A 52 -7.06 10.66 -6.03
N ALA A 53 -6.04 10.61 -5.16
CA ALA A 53 -5.14 9.48 -5.02
C ALA A 53 -5.91 8.22 -4.57
N ARG A 54 -6.82 8.34 -3.59
CA ARG A 54 -7.68 7.23 -3.14
C ARG A 54 -8.58 6.72 -4.25
N LYS A 55 -9.16 7.59 -5.07
CA LYS A 55 -10.00 7.17 -6.20
C LYS A 55 -9.19 6.41 -7.25
N ALA A 56 -7.99 6.87 -7.56
CA ALA A 56 -7.08 6.17 -8.48
C ALA A 56 -6.72 4.77 -7.94
N TRP A 57 -6.38 4.69 -6.64
CA TRP A 57 -6.08 3.44 -5.97
C TRP A 57 -7.26 2.46 -6.01
N GLN A 58 -8.47 2.94 -5.67
CA GLN A 58 -9.67 2.10 -5.66
C GLN A 58 -9.95 1.49 -7.04
N ILE A 59 -9.78 2.27 -8.12
CA ILE A 59 -9.95 1.77 -9.49
C ILE A 59 -8.96 0.64 -9.79
N CYS A 60 -7.67 0.81 -9.44
CA CYS A 60 -6.68 -0.26 -9.60
C CYS A 60 -7.06 -1.52 -8.81
N CYS A 61 -7.53 -1.36 -7.57
CA CYS A 61 -8.00 -2.47 -6.75
C CYS A 61 -9.21 -3.17 -7.36
N ASP A 62 -10.20 -2.44 -7.87
CA ASP A 62 -11.41 -3.00 -8.45
C ASP A 62 -11.13 -3.79 -9.74
N ILE A 63 -10.20 -3.29 -10.56
CA ILE A 63 -9.73 -4.00 -11.76
C ILE A 63 -9.01 -5.29 -11.36
N SER A 64 -8.15 -5.23 -10.33
CA SER A 64 -7.45 -6.40 -9.80
C SER A 64 -8.41 -7.45 -9.24
N ARG A 65 -9.42 -7.03 -8.45
CA ARG A 65 -10.46 -7.90 -7.88
C ARG A 65 -11.22 -8.66 -8.94
N LYS A 66 -11.61 -8.02 -10.05
CA LYS A 66 -12.28 -8.70 -11.17
C LYS A 66 -11.44 -9.83 -11.75
N SER A 67 -10.14 -9.61 -11.91
CA SER A 67 -9.20 -10.64 -12.39
C SER A 67 -9.07 -11.79 -11.39
N PHE A 68 -8.99 -11.50 -10.09
CA PHE A 68 -8.93 -12.54 -9.05
C PHE A 68 -10.24 -13.32 -8.92
N GLU A 69 -11.38 -12.68 -9.09
CA GLU A 69 -12.69 -13.33 -9.04
C GLU A 69 -12.82 -14.42 -10.12
N GLU A 70 -12.26 -14.20 -11.32
CA GLU A 70 -12.21 -15.24 -12.34
C GLU A 70 -11.42 -16.46 -11.89
N VAL A 71 -10.27 -16.25 -11.23
CA VAL A 71 -9.44 -17.32 -10.68
C VAL A 71 -10.18 -18.05 -9.56
N TYR A 72 -10.77 -17.31 -8.61
CA TYR A 72 -11.55 -17.89 -7.51
C TYR A 72 -12.72 -18.72 -8.00
N ARG A 73 -13.43 -18.25 -9.04
CA ARG A 73 -14.51 -19.01 -9.69
C ARG A 73 -14.01 -20.32 -10.28
N ARG A 74 -12.85 -20.31 -10.97
CA ARG A 74 -12.24 -21.52 -11.53
C ARG A 74 -11.83 -22.52 -10.46
N LEU A 75 -11.39 -22.04 -9.30
CA LEU A 75 -11.01 -22.86 -8.15
C LEU A 75 -12.20 -23.26 -7.26
N GLY A 76 -13.40 -22.76 -7.53
CA GLY A 76 -14.60 -23.03 -6.73
C GLY A 76 -14.59 -22.37 -5.34
N ILE A 77 -13.76 -21.35 -5.12
CA ILE A 77 -13.67 -20.60 -3.86
C ILE A 77 -14.92 -19.71 -3.73
N LYS A 78 -15.59 -19.75 -2.58
CA LYS A 78 -16.81 -18.98 -2.28
C LYS A 78 -16.71 -18.35 -0.90
N GLY A 79 -17.36 -17.19 -0.73
CA GLY A 79 -17.47 -16.53 0.57
C GLY A 79 -16.16 -15.97 1.12
N LEU A 80 -15.15 -15.75 0.26
CA LEU A 80 -13.91 -15.09 0.66
C LEU A 80 -14.22 -13.65 1.05
N LYS A 81 -13.86 -13.28 2.29
CA LYS A 81 -13.89 -11.89 2.75
C LYS A 81 -12.49 -11.31 2.61
N GLU A 82 -12.30 -10.41 1.66
CA GLU A 82 -11.04 -9.70 1.48
C GLU A 82 -10.82 -8.70 2.62
N GLN A 83 -9.68 -8.82 3.31
CA GLN A 83 -9.19 -7.84 4.27
C GLN A 83 -7.69 -7.65 4.01
N GLY A 84 -7.36 -6.85 3.00
CA GLY A 84 -5.98 -6.49 2.71
C GLY A 84 -5.40 -5.52 3.74
N GLU A 85 -4.10 -5.28 3.67
CA GLU A 85 -3.34 -4.39 4.58
C GLU A 85 -4.02 -3.04 4.83
N SER A 86 -4.61 -2.45 3.79
CA SER A 86 -5.32 -1.17 3.88
C SER A 86 -6.46 -1.14 4.91
N PHE A 87 -7.04 -2.30 5.27
CA PHE A 87 -8.07 -2.42 6.30
C PHE A 87 -7.53 -2.06 7.69
N TYR A 88 -6.25 -2.31 7.94
CA TYR A 88 -5.61 -2.14 9.25
C TYR A 88 -4.96 -0.76 9.43
N ASN A 89 -4.86 0.06 8.39
CA ASN A 89 -4.14 1.35 8.42
C ASN A 89 -4.51 2.24 9.62
N GLU A 90 -5.80 2.34 9.95
CA GLU A 90 -6.27 3.17 11.09
C GLU A 90 -5.97 2.53 12.46
N MET A 91 -5.66 1.24 12.49
CA MET A 91 -5.36 0.47 13.70
C MET A 91 -3.86 0.51 14.04
N ILE A 92 -2.99 0.66 13.05
CA ILE A 92 -1.52 0.62 13.24
C ILE A 92 -1.08 1.70 14.25
N GLY A 93 -1.49 2.96 14.05
CA GLY A 93 -1.12 4.07 14.94
C GLY A 93 -1.48 3.80 16.42
N PRO A 94 -2.75 3.47 16.73
CA PRO A 94 -3.15 3.09 18.08
C PRO A 94 -2.37 1.90 18.69
N VAL A 95 -2.01 0.90 17.88
CA VAL A 95 -1.22 -0.26 18.34
C VAL A 95 0.21 0.17 18.68
N VAL A 96 0.85 0.95 17.81
CA VAL A 96 2.19 1.50 18.07
C VAL A 96 2.20 2.35 19.35
N ASP A 97 1.24 3.26 19.50
CA ASP A 97 1.11 4.10 20.71
C ASP A 97 0.94 3.27 21.98
N MET A 98 0.21 2.16 21.91
CA MET A 98 0.04 1.23 23.03
C MET A 98 1.38 0.57 23.40
N LEU A 99 2.14 0.08 22.41
CA LEU A 99 3.42 -0.58 22.62
C LEU A 99 4.48 0.40 23.15
N GLU A 100 4.46 1.65 22.69
CA GLU A 100 5.30 2.72 23.23
C GLU A 100 5.01 2.99 24.71
N LYS A 101 3.74 3.07 25.09
CA LYS A 101 3.32 3.25 26.50
C LYS A 101 3.73 2.09 27.40
N GLN A 102 3.90 0.90 26.83
CA GLN A 102 4.40 -0.28 27.55
C GLN A 102 5.93 -0.31 27.64
N GLY A 103 6.64 0.63 26.99
CA GLY A 103 8.10 0.68 26.98
C GLY A 103 8.74 -0.41 26.11
N LEU A 104 7.99 -1.02 25.19
CA LEU A 104 8.47 -2.10 24.32
C LEU A 104 9.15 -1.58 23.04
N VAL A 105 8.88 -0.34 22.68
CA VAL A 105 9.39 0.28 21.46
C VAL A 105 10.65 1.07 21.77
N VAL A 106 11.70 0.82 20.98
CA VAL A 106 13.00 1.46 21.06
C VAL A 106 13.27 2.18 19.75
N GLU A 107 13.71 3.44 19.83
CA GLU A 107 14.17 4.17 18.65
C GLU A 107 15.57 3.68 18.23
N SER A 108 15.73 3.31 16.96
CA SER A 108 16.99 2.85 16.39
C SER A 108 17.15 3.42 14.98
N ASN A 109 18.19 4.24 14.77
CA ASN A 109 18.45 4.93 13.49
C ASN A 109 17.24 5.72 12.94
N GLY A 110 16.46 6.34 13.83
CA GLY A 110 15.25 7.10 13.50
C GLY A 110 14.01 6.25 13.21
N ALA A 111 14.12 4.92 13.21
CA ALA A 111 12.99 4.00 13.14
C ALA A 111 12.53 3.59 14.54
N LYS A 112 11.27 3.17 14.68
CA LYS A 112 10.73 2.56 15.90
C LYS A 112 10.79 1.05 15.77
N CYS A 113 11.49 0.39 16.69
CA CYS A 113 11.79 -1.03 16.63
C CYS A 113 11.40 -1.75 17.93
N ILE A 114 11.07 -3.04 17.84
CA ILE A 114 10.83 -3.93 18.98
C ILE A 114 11.85 -5.05 18.92
N PHE A 115 12.66 -5.16 19.96
CA PHE A 115 13.63 -6.23 20.13
C PHE A 115 13.01 -7.35 20.94
N THR A 116 13.20 -8.58 20.49
CA THR A 116 12.74 -9.79 21.19
C THR A 116 13.92 -10.70 21.44
N ASP A 117 13.79 -11.60 22.41
CA ASP A 117 14.83 -12.63 22.65
C ASP A 117 14.77 -13.78 21.63
N ILE A 118 13.89 -13.69 20.62
CA ILE A 118 13.65 -14.75 19.63
C ILE A 118 14.60 -14.63 18.44
N ASP A 119 14.84 -13.41 17.97
CA ASP A 119 15.68 -13.13 16.80
C ASP A 119 16.54 -11.87 17.05
N GLU A 120 17.74 -11.84 16.47
CA GLU A 120 18.63 -10.68 16.50
C GLU A 120 18.08 -9.53 15.64
N VAL A 121 17.26 -9.84 14.63
CA VAL A 121 16.60 -8.84 13.79
C VAL A 121 15.35 -8.31 14.50
N PRO A 122 15.31 -7.01 14.87
CA PRO A 122 14.15 -6.44 15.51
C PRO A 122 12.99 -6.27 14.52
N MET A 123 11.77 -6.29 15.03
CA MET A 123 10.59 -5.88 14.27
C MET A 123 10.60 -4.35 14.12
N MET A 124 10.51 -3.85 12.90
CA MET A 124 10.49 -2.42 12.61
C MET A 124 9.05 -1.94 12.45
N VAL A 125 8.45 -1.48 13.54
CA VAL A 125 7.04 -1.07 13.58
C VAL A 125 6.77 0.29 12.95
N VAL A 126 7.77 1.18 12.87
CA VAL A 126 7.70 2.43 12.08
C VAL A 126 9.06 2.71 11.45
N LYS A 127 9.10 2.98 10.14
CA LYS A 127 10.33 3.36 9.43
C LYS A 127 10.79 4.78 9.81
N SER A 128 12.03 5.12 9.46
CA SER A 128 12.59 6.46 9.68
C SER A 128 11.90 7.58 8.90
N ASP A 129 11.19 7.25 7.83
CA ASP A 129 10.35 8.19 7.06
C ASP A 129 8.91 8.30 7.61
N GLY A 130 8.62 7.65 8.75
CA GLY A 130 7.28 7.59 9.35
C GLY A 130 6.33 6.59 8.70
N GLY A 131 6.74 5.90 7.64
CA GLY A 131 5.92 4.89 6.98
C GLY A 131 5.85 3.58 7.73
N TYR A 132 4.77 2.84 7.51
CA TYR A 132 4.58 1.48 8.04
C TYR A 132 5.10 0.41 7.08
N GLY A 133 5.44 -0.76 7.62
CA GLY A 133 5.88 -1.94 6.89
C GLY A 133 5.02 -3.18 7.21
N TYR A 134 5.53 -4.36 6.87
CA TYR A 134 4.86 -5.63 7.16
C TYR A 134 4.73 -5.88 8.67
N ASP A 135 5.82 -5.69 9.43
CA ASP A 135 5.83 -5.80 10.90
C ASP A 135 4.82 -4.89 11.61
N SER A 136 4.35 -3.84 10.94
CA SER A 136 3.34 -2.92 11.46
C SER A 136 1.91 -3.40 11.20
N THR A 137 1.71 -4.18 10.13
CA THR A 137 0.39 -4.53 9.59
C THR A 137 -0.06 -5.93 10.01
N ASP A 138 0.90 -6.85 10.19
CA ASP A 138 0.70 -8.21 10.71
C ASP A 138 0.56 -8.21 12.26
#